data_AF-A0A6P0PUY4-F1
#
_entry.id   AF-A0A6P0PUY4-F1
#
_cell.length_a   1.000
_cell.length_b   1.000
_cell.length_c   1.000
_cell.angle_alpha   90.00
_cell.angle_beta   90.00
_cell.angle_gamma   90.00
#
_symmetry.space_group_name_H-M   'P 1'
#
loop_
_entity.id
_entity.type
_entity.pdbx_description
1 polymer ?
#
loop_
_entity_poly.entity_id
_entity_poly.type
_entity_poly.pdbx_seq_one_letter_code
_entity_poly.pdbx_strand_id
1 'polypeptide(L)' 'LGDTGYLVEPSSPQQLAEGIQQIFQNLDVANHKGLQARELCVKYHSVDAMAAVLADVIADL' A
#
# COMPACT_ATOMS: atom_id res chain seq x y z
N LEU A 1 -2.43 4.37 3.52
CA LEU A 1 -1.47 3.27 3.76
C LEU A 1 -1.91 2.31 4.88
N GLY A 2 -2.85 2.62 5.77
CA GLY A 2 -3.37 1.63 6.73
C GLY A 2 -2.29 0.99 7.62
N ASP A 3 -1.23 1.74 7.93
CA ASP A 3 -0.02 1.27 8.62
C ASP A 3 0.81 0.18 7.90
N THR A 4 0.54 -0.09 6.62
CA THR A 4 1.27 -1.10 5.83
C THR A 4 2.41 -0.52 5.00
N GLY A 5 2.92 0.68 5.34
CA GLY A 5 4.00 1.32 4.60
C GLY A 5 4.52 2.59 5.29
N TYR A 6 5.50 3.22 4.65
CA TYR A 6 6.21 4.40 5.17
C TYR A 6 5.78 5.62 4.36
N LEU A 7 5.37 6.68 5.07
CA LEU A 7 4.96 7.94 4.45
C LEU A 7 6.00 9.01 4.77
N VAL A 8 6.37 9.79 3.76
CA VAL A 8 7.30 10.92 3.87
C VAL A 8 6.67 12.14 3.22
N GLU A 9 7.09 13.33 3.64
CA GLU A 9 6.65 14.57 3.03
C GLU A 9 7.11 14.65 1.56
N PRO A 10 6.26 15.20 0.66
CA PRO A 10 6.65 15.45 -0.71
C PRO A 10 7.93 16.28 -0.80
N SER A 11 8.78 15.96 -1.78
CA SER A 11 10.02 16.71 -2.04
C SER A 11 10.99 16.80 -0.85
N SER A 12 10.99 15.80 0.05
CA SER A 12 11.90 15.72 1.19
C SER A 12 12.87 14.53 1.09
N PRO A 13 14.03 14.70 0.40
CA PRO A 13 15.05 13.65 0.29
C PRO A 13 15.57 13.17 1.66
N GLN A 14 15.64 14.04 2.65
CA GLN A 14 16.10 13.72 4.00
C GLN A 14 15.16 12.72 4.67
N GLN A 15 13.85 12.98 4.65
CA GLN A 15 12.88 12.03 5.23
C GLN A 15 12.84 10.72 4.44
N LEU A 16 13.03 10.75 3.13
CA LEU A 16 13.16 9.53 2.33
C LEU A 16 14.35 8.70 2.78
N ALA A 17 15.52 9.32 2.97
CA ALA A 17 16.72 8.64 3.45
C ALA A 17 16.53 8.03 4.83
N GLU A 18 15.91 8.77 5.76
CA GLU A 18 15.55 8.27 7.10
C GLU A 18 14.58 7.09 7.03
N GLY A 19 13.54 7.18 6.20
CA GLY A 19 12.58 6.08 6.00
C GLY A 19 13.23 4.82 5.45
N ILE A 20 14.16 4.96 4.49
CA ILE A 20 14.93 3.82 3.96
C ILE A 20 15.81 3.21 5.06
N GLN A 21 16.48 4.02 5.88
CA GLN A 21 17.28 3.51 7.00
C GLN A 21 16.41 2.75 8.01
N GLN A 22 15.23 3.26 8.35
CA GLN A 22 14.29 2.60 9.27
C GLN A 22 13.85 1.23 8.75
N ILE A 23 13.62 1.09 7.44
CA ILE A 23 13.29 -0.19 6.80
C ILE A 23 14.40 -1.21 7.04
N PHE A 24 15.66 -0.84 6.81
CA PHE A 24 16.77 -1.77 6.97
C PHE A 24 17.14 -2.06 8.43
N GLN A 25 16.90 -1.10 9.34
CA GLN A 25 17.13 -1.29 10.78
C GLN A 25 16.11 -2.26 11.41
N ASN A 26 14.90 -2.37 10.84
CA ASN A 26 13.86 -3.28 11.33
C ASN A 26 13.18 -4.01 10.17
N LEU A 27 13.97 -4.84 9.49
CA LEU A 27 13.58 -5.48 8.23
C LEU A 27 12.40 -6.43 8.37
N ASP A 28 12.29 -7.13 9.50
CA ASP A 28 11.17 -8.05 9.75
C ASP A 28 9.83 -7.31 9.81
N VAL A 29 9.78 -6.17 10.51
CA VAL A 29 8.58 -5.32 10.55
C VAL A 29 8.28 -4.75 9.17
N ALA A 30 9.29 -4.30 8.43
CA ALA A 30 9.11 -3.78 7.07
C ALA A 30 8.54 -4.85 6.12
N ASN A 31 9.04 -6.09 6.20
CA ASN A 31 8.53 -7.22 5.43
C ASN A 31 7.09 -7.55 5.79
N HIS A 32 6.75 -7.55 7.09
CA HIS A 32 5.38 -7.79 7.54
C HIS A 32 4.41 -6.71 7.01
N LYS A 33 4.81 -5.43 7.10
CA LYS A 33 4.05 -4.31 6.51
C LYS A 33 3.85 -4.50 5.01
N GLY A 34 4.89 -4.93 4.28
CA GLY A 34 4.80 -5.22 2.84
C GLY A 34 3.83 -6.35 2.49
N LEU A 35 3.83 -7.43 3.26
CA LEU A 35 2.88 -8.54 3.09
C LEU A 35 1.43 -8.09 3.34
N GLN A 36 1.19 -7.35 4.42
CA GLN A 36 -0.13 -6.78 4.71
C GLN A 36 -0.61 -5.84 3.60
N ALA A 37 0.29 -4.98 3.07
CA ALA A 37 -0.03 -4.10 1.96
C ALA A 37 -0.47 -4.89 0.72
N ARG A 38 0.21 -6.02 0.45
CA ARG A 38 -0.13 -6.90 -0.67
C ARG A 38 -1.50 -7.54 -0.50
N GLU A 39 -1.82 -8.04 0.69
CA GLU A 39 -3.13 -8.63 1.00
C GLU A 39 -4.26 -7.62 0.77
N LEU A 40 -4.11 -6.39 1.25
CA LEU A 40 -5.08 -5.32 1.04
C LEU A 40 -5.21 -4.95 -0.44
N CYS A 41 -4.10 -4.86 -1.17
CA CYS A 41 -4.11 -4.56 -2.60
C CYS A 41 -4.89 -5.60 -3.39
N VAL A 42 -4.69 -6.90 -3.13
CA VAL A 42 -5.47 -7.97 -3.77
C VAL A 42 -6.94 -7.87 -3.41
N LYS A 43 -7.25 -7.62 -2.14
CA LYS A 43 -8.62 -7.57 -1.64
C LYS A 43 -9.44 -6.43 -2.24
N TYR A 44 -8.86 -5.24 -2.39
CA TYR A 44 -9.60 -4.02 -2.74
C TYR A 44 -9.30 -3.45 -4.12
N HIS A 45 -8.16 -3.82 -4.71
CA HIS A 45 -7.64 -3.20 -5.92
C HIS A 45 -7.18 -4.23 -6.97
N SER A 46 -7.50 -5.52 -6.80
CA SER A 46 -7.35 -6.49 -7.88
C SER A 46 -8.33 -6.19 -9.02
N VAL A 47 -7.98 -6.65 -10.22
CA VAL A 47 -8.87 -6.55 -11.38
C VAL A 47 -10.22 -7.19 -11.08
N ASP A 48 -10.23 -8.34 -10.40
CA ASP A 48 -11.47 -9.03 -10.02
C ASP A 48 -12.32 -8.19 -9.04
N ALA A 49 -11.68 -7.63 -8.00
CA ALA A 49 -12.38 -6.77 -7.04
C ALA A 49 -12.94 -5.50 -7.71
N MET A 50 -12.15 -4.88 -8.60
CA MET A 50 -12.57 -3.69 -9.33
C MET A 50 -13.67 -3.99 -10.36
N ALA A 51 -13.61 -5.15 -11.02
CA ALA A 51 -14.62 -5.58 -11.98
C ALA A 51 -15.99 -5.76 -11.33
N ALA A 52 -16.04 -6.32 -10.12
CA ALA A 52 -17.29 -6.46 -9.36
C ALA A 52 -17.91 -5.08 -9.05
N VAL A 53 -17.11 -4.13 -8.56
CA VAL A 53 -17.58 -2.76 -8.28
C VAL A 53 -18.05 -2.06 -9.55
N LEU A 54 -17.30 -2.21 -10.65
CA LEU A 54 -17.64 -1.59 -11.92
C LEU A 54 -18.92 -2.18 -12.54
N ALA A 55 -19.16 -3.48 -12.36
CA ALA A 55 -20.37 -4.14 -12.87
C ALA A 55 -21.64 -3.52 -12.29
N ASP A 56 -21.65 -3.23 -10.98
CA ASP A 56 -22.77 -2.57 -10.31
C ASP A 56 -23.03 -1.18 -10.90
N VAL A 57 -21.97 -0.38 -11.11
CA VAL A 57 -22.08 0.96 -11.72
C VAL A 57 -22.63 0.90 -13.14
N ILE A 58 -22.21 -0.10 -13.94
CA ILE A 58 -22.69 -0.26 -15.32
C ILE A 58 -24.14 -0.75 -15.37
N ALA A 59 -24.58 -1.57 -14.41
CA ALA A 59 -25.95 -2.07 -14.34
C ALA A 59 -26.97 -0.95 -14.04
N ASP A 60 -26.53 0.13 -13.40
CA ASP A 60 -27.34 1.31 -13.06
C ASP A 60 -27.40 2.37 -14.19
N LEU A 61 -26.79 2.12 -15.36
CA LEU A 61 -26.84 2.97 -16.56
C LEU A 61 -28.02 2.63 -17.48
#